data_AF-S2D487-F1
#
_entry.id   AF-S2D487-F1
#
_cell.length_a   1.000
_cell.length_b   1.000
_cell.length_c   1.000
_cell.angle_alpha   90.00
_cell.angle_beta   90.00
_cell.angle_gamma   90.00
#
_symmetry.space_group_name_H-M   'P 1'
#
loop_
_entity.id
_entity.type
_entity.pdbx_description
1 polymer ?
#
loop_
_entity_poly.entity_id
_entity_poly.type
_entity_poly.pdbx_seq_one_letter_code
_entity_poly.pdbx_strand_id
1 'polypeptide(L)'
;MGLFMVVSCDQKGNTEQQKESVDRLENFVDSVETAVNREANHNWAVIDRRYNQLVNDVETSYANTRAEAREEWEDLEERYEEAKVEARKKAEKMEEDAEKHMSNLESWWERNSAKAEKGAKNTADDIEEGAKESWEWLEKNAEKLGDDIKDRYKKIKEDLEG
;
A
#
# COMPACT_ATOMS: atom_id res chain seq x y z
N MET A 1 -24.53 -63.71 13.85
CA MET A 1 -23.75 -62.63 14.48
C MET A 1 -23.45 -61.62 13.40
N GLY A 2 -24.24 -60.53 13.38
CA GLY A 2 -24.15 -59.49 12.36
C GLY A 2 -23.07 -58.47 12.70
N LEU A 3 -22.28 -58.16 11.68
CA LEU A 3 -21.19 -57.19 11.58
C LEU A 3 -21.67 -55.76 11.87
N PHE A 4 -20.92 -54.99 12.66
CA PHE A 4 -20.94 -53.52 12.59
C PHE A 4 -19.50 -53.00 12.59
N MET A 5 -18.95 -52.80 11.39
CA MET A 5 -17.80 -51.93 11.18
C MET A 5 -18.34 -50.51 11.09
N VAL A 6 -18.09 -49.69 12.11
CA VAL A 6 -18.39 -48.26 12.06
C VAL A 6 -17.25 -47.60 11.29
N VAL A 7 -17.50 -47.35 10.01
CA VAL A 7 -16.64 -46.53 9.17
C VAL A 7 -16.81 -45.08 9.63
N SER A 8 -15.87 -44.60 10.46
CA SER A 8 -15.69 -43.16 10.67
C SER A 8 -14.89 -42.59 9.50
N CYS A 9 -15.60 -42.24 8.42
CA CYS A 9 -15.01 -41.54 7.27
C CYS A 9 -15.69 -40.19 6.98
N ASP A 10 -16.44 -39.62 7.93
CA ASP A 10 -17.15 -38.34 7.71
C ASP A 10 -16.35 -37.11 8.17
N GLN A 11 -15.22 -37.29 8.87
CA GLN A 11 -14.49 -36.17 9.48
C GLN A 11 -13.26 -35.71 8.67
N LYS A 12 -12.75 -36.51 7.73
CA LYS A 12 -11.54 -36.19 6.94
C LYS A 12 -11.76 -35.08 5.90
N GLY A 13 -12.95 -35.02 5.28
CA GLY A 13 -13.24 -34.03 4.23
C GLY A 13 -13.33 -32.60 4.75
N ASN A 14 -13.85 -32.43 5.98
CA ASN A 14 -13.97 -31.11 6.59
C ASN A 14 -12.61 -30.50 6.96
N THR A 15 -11.67 -31.31 7.45
CA THR A 15 -10.35 -30.81 7.90
C THR A 15 -9.44 -30.36 6.76
N GLU A 16 -9.44 -31.04 5.61
CA GLU A 16 -8.63 -30.62 4.45
C GLU A 16 -9.17 -29.30 3.85
N GLN A 17 -10.49 -29.18 3.71
CA GLN A 17 -11.13 -27.96 3.19
C GLN A 17 -10.94 -26.75 4.12
N GLN A 18 -10.97 -26.98 5.44
CA GLN A 18 -10.67 -25.98 6.46
C GLN A 18 -9.25 -25.45 6.32
N LYS A 19 -8.28 -26.37 6.28
CA LYS A 19 -6.87 -26.03 6.11
C LYS A 19 -6.63 -25.24 4.82
N GLU A 20 -7.21 -25.69 3.71
CA GLU A 20 -7.05 -24.99 2.44
C GLU A 20 -7.60 -23.55 2.50
N SER A 21 -8.67 -23.32 3.28
CA SER A 21 -9.25 -21.98 3.43
C SER A 21 -8.36 -21.06 4.25
N VAL A 22 -7.74 -21.58 5.32
CA VAL A 22 -6.74 -20.84 6.12
C VAL A 22 -5.49 -20.58 5.30
N ASP A 23 -4.95 -21.59 4.60
CA ASP A 23 -3.75 -21.44 3.75
C ASP A 23 -3.98 -20.33 2.69
N ARG A 24 -5.18 -20.23 2.10
CA ARG A 24 -5.49 -19.16 1.14
C ARG A 24 -5.53 -17.78 1.79
N LEU A 25 -6.04 -17.67 3.01
CA LEU A 25 -6.06 -16.41 3.76
C LEU A 25 -4.63 -16.00 4.15
N GLU A 26 -3.82 -16.93 4.68
CA GLU A 26 -2.42 -16.70 5.05
C GLU A 26 -1.60 -16.21 3.85
N ASN A 27 -1.65 -16.92 2.73
CA ASN A 27 -0.95 -16.51 1.51
C ASN A 27 -1.36 -15.13 1.02
N PHE A 28 -2.63 -14.75 1.23
CA PHE A 28 -3.10 -13.41 0.89
C PHE A 28 -2.53 -12.35 1.85
N VAL A 29 -2.53 -12.61 3.16
CA VAL A 29 -1.93 -11.70 4.15
C VAL A 29 -0.43 -11.52 3.90
N ASP A 30 0.32 -12.60 3.64
CA ASP A 30 1.75 -12.55 3.27
C ASP A 30 1.98 -11.68 2.01
N SER A 31 1.08 -11.80 1.03
CA SER A 31 1.15 -10.99 -0.18
C SER A 31 0.89 -9.51 0.10
N VAL A 32 -0.01 -9.18 1.04
CA VAL A 32 -0.30 -7.80 1.44
C VAL A 32 0.90 -7.21 2.19
N GLU A 33 1.46 -7.92 3.17
CA GLU A 33 2.68 -7.49 3.89
C GLU A 33 3.84 -7.24 2.91
N THR A 34 4.00 -8.11 1.91
CA THR A 34 5.01 -7.93 0.86
C THR A 34 4.73 -6.69 0.00
N ALA A 35 3.48 -6.44 -0.36
CA ALA A 35 3.09 -5.28 -1.17
C ALA A 35 3.31 -3.95 -0.42
N VAL A 36 2.91 -3.90 0.86
CA VAL A 36 3.08 -2.74 1.76
C VAL A 36 4.55 -2.37 1.98
N ASN A 37 5.47 -3.33 1.79
CA ASN A 37 6.90 -3.07 1.86
C ASN A 37 7.49 -2.49 0.57
N ARG A 38 6.78 -2.56 -0.55
CA ARG A 38 7.27 -2.12 -1.87
C ARG A 38 6.68 -0.79 -2.32
N GLU A 39 5.42 -0.54 -1.98
CA GLU A 39 4.68 0.64 -2.43
C GLU A 39 4.01 1.32 -1.22
N ALA A 40 3.83 2.63 -1.29
CA ALA A 40 3.17 3.39 -0.22
C ALA A 40 1.65 3.45 -0.40
N ASN A 41 1.19 3.49 -1.66
CA ASN A 41 -0.23 3.69 -1.99
C ASN A 41 -0.86 2.40 -2.49
N HIS A 42 -1.97 2.01 -1.84
CA HIS A 42 -2.71 0.79 -2.16
C HIS A 42 -4.21 1.04 -2.24
N ASN A 43 -4.88 0.27 -3.10
CA ASN A 43 -6.34 0.27 -3.17
C ASN A 43 -6.93 -0.60 -2.05
N TRP A 44 -6.94 -0.06 -0.83
CA TRP A 44 -7.44 -0.75 0.36
C TRP A 44 -8.90 -1.20 0.23
N ALA A 45 -9.73 -0.50 -0.56
CA ALA A 45 -11.10 -0.95 -0.79
C ALA A 45 -11.18 -2.29 -1.54
N VAL A 46 -10.23 -2.56 -2.45
CA VAL A 46 -10.13 -3.84 -3.16
C VAL A 46 -9.48 -4.90 -2.27
N ILE A 47 -8.43 -4.54 -1.53
CA ILE A 47 -7.72 -5.44 -0.62
C ILE A 47 -8.65 -5.89 0.52
N ASP A 48 -9.32 -4.96 1.20
CA ASP A 48 -10.29 -5.23 2.27
C ASP A 48 -11.43 -6.12 1.77
N ARG A 49 -11.93 -5.88 0.54
CA ARG A 49 -12.97 -6.73 -0.04
C ARG A 49 -12.51 -8.17 -0.20
N ARG A 50 -11.28 -8.37 -0.69
CA ARG A 50 -10.72 -9.71 -0.89
C ARG A 50 -10.43 -10.40 0.44
N TYR A 51 -9.83 -9.67 1.39
CA TYR A 51 -9.61 -10.13 2.75
C TYR A 51 -10.92 -10.63 3.39
N ASN A 52 -11.95 -9.79 3.39
CA ASN A 52 -13.25 -10.13 3.97
C ASN A 52 -13.90 -11.35 3.31
N GLN A 53 -13.72 -11.54 2.00
CA GLN A 53 -14.19 -12.76 1.33
C GLN A 53 -13.48 -14.01 1.85
N LEU A 54 -12.16 -13.96 2.00
CA LEU A 54 -11.36 -15.09 2.49
C LEU A 54 -11.65 -15.40 3.96
N VAL A 55 -11.86 -14.39 4.80
CA VAL A 55 -12.33 -14.57 6.19
C VAL A 55 -13.69 -15.26 6.21
N ASN A 56 -14.66 -14.82 5.41
CA ASN A 56 -15.97 -15.48 5.31
C ASN A 56 -15.86 -16.93 4.83
N ASP A 57 -14.93 -17.22 3.90
CA ASP A 57 -14.67 -18.59 3.42
C ASP A 57 -14.14 -19.47 4.57
N VAL A 58 -13.19 -18.95 5.36
CA VAL A 58 -12.67 -19.62 6.57
C VAL A 58 -13.82 -19.85 7.54
N GLU A 59 -14.54 -18.81 7.95
CA GLU A 59 -15.66 -18.92 8.91
C GLU A 59 -16.71 -19.94 8.47
N THR A 60 -17.05 -19.97 7.17
CA THR A 60 -18.01 -20.92 6.60
C THR A 60 -17.46 -22.35 6.66
N SER A 61 -16.19 -22.56 6.34
CA SER A 61 -15.55 -23.88 6.44
C SER A 61 -15.49 -24.41 7.87
N TYR A 62 -15.46 -23.51 8.86
CA TYR A 62 -15.41 -23.84 10.28
C TYR A 62 -16.78 -23.75 11.00
N ALA A 63 -17.87 -23.44 10.31
CA ALA A 63 -19.20 -23.22 10.90
C ALA A 63 -19.74 -24.40 11.74
N ASN A 64 -19.22 -25.61 11.52
CA ASN A 64 -19.60 -26.84 12.23
C ASN A 64 -18.53 -27.36 13.22
N THR A 65 -17.49 -26.56 13.52
CA THR A 65 -16.33 -26.95 14.35
C THR A 65 -16.24 -26.14 15.65
N ARG A 66 -15.51 -26.69 16.63
CA ARG A 66 -15.37 -26.14 18.00
C ARG A 66 -14.59 -24.81 17.98
N ALA A 67 -14.83 -23.95 18.97
CA ALA A 67 -14.23 -22.61 19.10
C ALA A 67 -12.68 -22.58 19.03
N GLU A 68 -12.01 -23.69 19.39
CA GLU A 68 -10.54 -23.86 19.32
C GLU A 68 -9.96 -23.65 17.91
N ALA A 69 -10.76 -23.84 16.87
CA ALA A 69 -10.34 -23.55 15.50
C ALA A 69 -10.13 -22.06 15.22
N ARG A 70 -10.83 -21.16 15.94
CA ARG A 70 -10.80 -19.72 15.69
C ARG A 70 -9.46 -19.08 16.07
N GLU A 71 -8.77 -19.64 17.08
CA GLU A 71 -7.41 -19.19 17.45
C GLU A 71 -6.41 -19.38 16.30
N GLU A 72 -6.66 -20.31 15.34
CA GLU A 72 -5.71 -20.60 14.26
C GLU A 72 -5.58 -19.45 13.23
N TRP A 73 -6.55 -18.53 13.14
CA TRP A 73 -6.50 -17.42 12.18
C TRP A 73 -6.67 -16.02 12.80
N GLU A 74 -6.81 -15.92 14.12
CA GLU A 74 -6.82 -14.62 14.83
C GLU A 74 -5.49 -13.86 14.62
N ASP A 75 -4.35 -14.58 14.58
CA ASP A 75 -3.04 -14.01 14.24
C ASP A 75 -3.02 -13.40 12.83
N LEU A 76 -3.76 -13.97 11.87
CA LEU A 76 -3.86 -13.44 10.50
C LEU A 76 -4.65 -12.14 10.43
N GLU A 77 -5.63 -11.94 11.32
CA GLU A 77 -6.35 -10.67 11.44
C GLU A 77 -5.47 -9.58 12.02
N GLU A 78 -4.75 -9.88 13.09
CA GLU A 78 -3.78 -8.95 13.70
C GLU A 78 -2.73 -8.51 12.67
N ARG A 79 -2.09 -9.47 11.99
CA ARG A 79 -1.09 -9.20 10.94
C ARG A 79 -1.64 -8.36 9.79
N TYR A 80 -2.87 -8.63 9.35
CA TYR A 80 -3.50 -7.86 8.28
C TYR A 80 -3.75 -6.39 8.70
N GLU A 81 -4.27 -6.17 9.91
CA GLU A 81 -4.51 -4.82 10.43
C GLU A 81 -3.20 -4.08 10.72
N GLU A 82 -2.16 -4.77 11.19
CA GLU A 82 -0.82 -4.19 11.33
C GLU A 82 -0.26 -3.73 9.98
N ALA A 83 -0.32 -4.58 8.95
CA ALA A 83 0.10 -4.23 7.60
C ALA A 83 -0.64 -2.98 7.07
N LYS A 84 -1.94 -2.86 7.38
CA LYS A 84 -2.76 -1.69 7.01
C LYS A 84 -2.33 -0.43 7.74
N VAL A 85 -2.03 -0.51 9.03
CA VAL A 85 -1.50 0.62 9.82
C VAL A 85 -0.13 1.05 9.31
N GLU A 86 0.76 0.11 9.02
CA GLU A 86 2.09 0.41 8.47
C GLU A 86 2.02 1.09 7.11
N ALA A 87 1.15 0.61 6.22
CA ALA A 87 0.96 1.22 4.91
C ALA A 87 0.47 2.66 5.02
N ARG A 88 -0.48 2.94 5.92
CA ARG A 88 -0.97 4.30 6.16
C ARG A 88 0.15 5.22 6.63
N LYS A 89 0.96 4.77 7.58
CA LYS A 89 2.13 5.53 8.07
C LYS A 89 3.14 5.81 6.95
N LYS A 90 3.39 4.83 6.08
CA LYS A 90 4.28 5.00 4.91
C LYS A 90 3.71 6.00 3.91
N ALA A 91 2.41 5.94 3.62
CA ALA A 91 1.74 6.89 2.74
C ALA A 91 1.77 8.32 3.32
N GLU A 92 1.44 8.49 4.60
CA GLU A 92 1.49 9.78 5.30
C GLU A 92 2.90 10.39 5.25
N LYS A 93 3.93 9.57 5.51
CA LYS A 93 5.32 10.02 5.42
C LYS A 93 5.72 10.41 4.00
N MET A 94 5.26 9.66 2.99
CA MET A 94 5.53 9.98 1.59
C MET A 94 4.91 11.31 1.18
N GLU A 95 3.70 11.62 1.65
CA GLU A 95 3.04 12.92 1.44
C GLU A 95 3.75 14.05 2.19
N GLU A 96 4.20 13.83 3.44
CA GLU A 96 4.98 14.83 4.19
C GLU A 96 6.31 15.16 3.50
N ASP A 97 7.05 14.13 3.06
CA ASP A 97 8.30 14.30 2.31
C ASP A 97 8.05 15.02 0.98
N ALA A 98 6.95 14.71 0.30
CA ALA A 98 6.54 15.39 -0.93
C ALA A 98 6.27 16.88 -0.72
N GLU A 99 5.49 17.25 0.29
CA GLU A 99 5.22 18.66 0.62
C GLU A 99 6.50 19.43 0.95
N LYS A 100 7.42 18.81 1.69
CA LYS A 100 8.71 19.42 2.02
C LYS A 100 9.54 19.69 0.76
N HIS A 101 9.64 18.71 -0.14
CA HIS A 101 10.37 18.89 -1.40
C HIS A 101 9.69 19.90 -2.32
N MET A 102 8.35 19.88 -2.40
CA MET A 102 7.57 20.82 -3.19
C MET A 102 7.75 22.26 -2.69
N SER A 103 7.69 22.48 -1.37
CA SER A 103 7.91 23.80 -0.76
C SER A 103 9.31 24.34 -1.03
N ASN A 104 10.34 23.48 -0.97
CA ASN A 104 11.71 23.88 -1.29
C ASN A 104 11.85 24.31 -2.76
N LEU A 105 11.26 23.53 -3.66
CA LEU A 105 11.27 23.82 -5.10
C LEU A 105 10.51 25.11 -5.41
N GLU A 106 9.31 25.30 -4.86
CA GLU A 106 8.51 26.53 -5.01
C GLU A 106 9.26 27.75 -4.49
N SER A 107 9.86 27.66 -3.31
CA SER A 107 10.61 28.76 -2.72
C SER A 107 11.82 29.18 -3.56
N TRP A 108 12.49 28.20 -4.20
CA TRP A 108 13.56 28.49 -5.15
C TRP A 108 13.00 29.10 -6.43
N TRP A 109 11.90 28.54 -6.94
CA TRP A 109 11.24 29.01 -8.16
C TRP A 109 10.76 30.44 -8.02
N GLU A 110 10.06 30.82 -6.96
CA GLU A 110 9.59 32.18 -6.70
C GLU A 110 10.76 33.19 -6.65
N ARG A 111 11.86 32.82 -5.97
CA ARG A 111 13.05 33.67 -5.84
C ARG A 111 13.76 33.92 -7.18
N ASN A 112 13.66 32.99 -8.13
CA ASN A 112 14.43 33.04 -9.37
C ASN A 112 13.55 33.39 -10.60
N SER A 113 12.28 33.03 -10.60
CA SER A 113 11.28 33.49 -11.59
C SER A 113 11.03 35.00 -11.48
N ALA A 114 10.99 35.56 -10.25
CA ALA A 114 10.94 37.01 -10.05
C ALA A 114 12.19 37.74 -10.57
N LYS A 115 13.33 37.05 -10.69
CA LYS A 115 14.54 37.58 -11.34
C LYS A 115 14.50 37.37 -12.87
N ALA A 116 13.76 36.36 -13.34
CA ALA A 116 13.64 35.98 -14.75
C ALA A 116 12.81 36.96 -15.59
N GLU A 117 11.94 37.79 -14.99
CA GLU A 117 11.29 38.93 -15.68
C GLU A 117 12.31 39.91 -16.32
N LYS A 118 13.59 39.83 -15.92
CA LYS A 118 14.72 40.58 -16.53
C LYS A 118 15.56 39.80 -17.55
N GLY A 119 15.16 38.60 -17.96
CA GLY A 119 15.74 37.92 -19.13
C GLY A 119 16.40 36.56 -18.87
N ALA A 120 15.76 35.66 -18.14
CA ALA A 120 16.22 34.27 -18.05
C ALA A 120 15.28 33.34 -18.84
N LYS A 121 15.57 33.15 -20.12
CA LYS A 121 15.49 31.82 -20.73
C LYS A 121 16.82 31.15 -20.41
N ASN A 122 16.78 29.90 -19.92
CA ASN A 122 17.89 29.06 -19.41
C ASN A 122 17.88 28.98 -17.87
N THR A 123 17.89 27.83 -17.20
CA THR A 123 17.74 26.41 -17.61
C THR A 123 17.54 25.61 -16.31
N ALA A 124 16.95 24.42 -16.35
CA ALA A 124 16.95 23.48 -15.21
C ALA A 124 18.37 23.20 -14.64
N ASP A 125 19.43 23.54 -15.39
CA ASP A 125 20.84 23.47 -14.97
C ASP A 125 21.24 24.50 -13.89
N ASP A 126 20.50 25.60 -13.73
CA ASP A 126 20.78 26.66 -12.75
C ASP A 126 20.06 26.44 -11.41
N ILE A 127 19.46 25.27 -11.22
CA ILE A 127 18.82 24.90 -9.96
C ILE A 127 19.88 24.76 -8.86
N GLU A 128 19.72 25.52 -7.78
CA GLU A 128 20.59 25.43 -6.59
C GLU A 128 20.50 24.02 -5.98
N GLU A 129 21.58 23.53 -5.38
CA GLU A 129 21.72 22.15 -4.91
C GLU A 129 20.52 21.64 -4.06
N GLY A 130 20.00 22.46 -3.14
CA GLY A 130 18.84 22.09 -2.32
C GLY A 130 17.50 22.00 -3.08
N ALA A 131 17.34 22.81 -4.14
CA ALA A 131 16.19 22.71 -5.04
C ALA A 131 16.38 21.55 -6.03
N LYS A 132 17.63 21.23 -6.39
CA LYS A 132 17.95 20.12 -7.30
C LYS A 132 17.65 18.77 -6.66
N GLU A 133 18.02 18.58 -5.39
CA GLU A 133 17.64 17.39 -4.63
C GLU A 133 16.12 17.22 -4.60
N SER A 134 15.40 18.31 -4.34
CA SER A 134 13.93 18.29 -4.30
C SER A 134 13.30 18.02 -5.66
N TRP A 135 13.85 18.59 -6.73
CA TRP A 135 13.46 18.31 -8.10
C TRP A 135 13.64 16.83 -8.45
N GLU A 136 14.83 16.27 -8.23
CA GLU A 136 15.12 14.87 -8.54
C GLU A 136 14.26 13.89 -7.74
N TRP A 137 13.97 14.23 -6.47
CA TRP A 137 13.07 13.42 -5.65
C TRP A 137 11.65 13.46 -6.20
N LEU A 138 11.12 14.64 -6.52
CA LEU A 138 9.78 14.80 -7.10
C LEU A 138 9.70 14.12 -8.47
N GLU A 139 10.71 14.25 -9.33
CA GLU A 139 10.73 13.60 -10.65
C GLU A 139 10.59 12.07 -10.56
N LYS A 140 11.24 11.45 -9.56
CA LYS A 140 11.18 10.00 -9.34
C LYS A 140 9.88 9.53 -8.71
N ASN A 141 9.19 10.40 -7.98
CA ASN A 141 8.06 10.01 -7.12
C ASN A 141 6.72 10.62 -7.53
N ALA A 142 6.69 11.64 -8.39
CA ALA A 142 5.49 12.41 -8.72
C ALA A 142 4.32 11.52 -9.10
N GLU A 143 4.51 10.50 -9.93
CA GLU A 143 3.43 9.58 -10.36
C GLU A 143 2.70 8.87 -9.19
N LYS A 144 3.38 8.71 -8.05
CA LYS A 144 2.87 8.02 -6.86
C LYS A 144 2.17 8.96 -5.87
N LEU A 145 2.26 10.28 -6.05
CA LEU A 145 1.75 11.28 -5.11
C LEU A 145 0.29 11.66 -5.42
N GLY A 146 -0.33 12.40 -4.50
CA GLY A 146 -1.61 13.07 -4.75
C GLY A 146 -1.57 14.04 -5.94
N ASP A 147 -2.74 14.28 -6.53
CA ASP A 147 -2.89 15.12 -7.72
C ASP A 147 -2.42 16.58 -7.49
N ASP A 148 -2.58 17.11 -6.28
CA ASP A 148 -2.13 18.48 -5.95
C ASP A 148 -0.61 18.66 -6.12
N ILE A 149 0.19 17.77 -5.52
CA ILE A 149 1.65 17.81 -5.65
C ILE A 149 2.07 17.59 -7.11
N LYS A 150 1.43 16.64 -7.80
CA LYS A 150 1.68 16.36 -9.22
C LYS A 150 1.48 17.59 -10.08
N ASP A 151 0.35 18.29 -9.90
CA ASP A 151 0.00 19.46 -10.69
C ASP A 151 0.92 20.64 -10.39
N ARG A 152 1.26 20.88 -9.11
CA ARG A 152 2.23 21.90 -8.69
C ARG A 152 3.61 21.66 -9.29
N TYR A 153 4.12 20.44 -9.17
CA TYR A 153 5.40 20.03 -9.75
C TYR A 153 5.41 20.20 -11.28
N LYS A 154 4.35 19.72 -11.95
CA LYS A 154 4.21 19.81 -13.41
C LYS A 154 4.22 21.26 -13.89
N LYS A 155 3.55 22.16 -13.18
CA LYS A 155 3.53 23.59 -13.52
C LYS A 155 4.94 24.20 -13.48
N ILE A 156 5.69 23.98 -12.40
CA ILE A 156 7.08 24.47 -12.31
C ILE A 156 7.96 23.84 -13.39
N LYS A 157 7.73 22.56 -13.70
CA LYS A 157 8.46 21.87 -14.76
C LYS A 157 8.22 22.47 -16.13
N GLU A 158 6.96 22.72 -16.49
CA GLU A 158 6.60 23.39 -17.74
C GLU A 158 7.20 24.79 -17.84
N ASP A 159 7.20 25.55 -16.74
CA ASP A 159 7.80 26.89 -16.70
C ASP A 159 9.33 26.88 -16.87
N LEU A 160 10.02 25.83 -16.41
CA LEU A 160 11.47 25.66 -16.54
C LEU A 160 11.91 25.12 -17.91
N GLU A 161 11.06 24.31 -18.55
CA GLU A 161 11.35 23.65 -19.83
C GLU A 161 10.86 24.46 -21.06
N GLY A 162 10.03 25.49 -20.87
CA GLY A 162 9.48 26.38 -21.92
C GLY A 162 10.35 27.58 -22.33
#